data_AF-A0A4V3BPK3-F1
#
_entry.id   AF-A0A4V3BPK3-F1
#
_cell.length_a   1.000
_cell.length_b   1.000
_cell.length_c   1.000
_cell.angle_alpha   90.00
_cell.angle_beta   90.00
_cell.angle_gamma   90.00
#
_symmetry.space_group_name_H-M   'P 1'
#
loop_
_entity.id
_entity.type
_entity.pdbx_description
1 polymer ?
#
loop_
_entity_poly.entity_id
_entity_poly.type
_entity_poly.pdbx_seq_one_letter_code
_entity_poly.pdbx_strand_id
1 'polypeptide(L)'
;MHPHLSEPIHKVVDDPLRLATLYRAGYGKQWNSLREAAAHLRAFNMAIGFARIREAVAVSELPAEVFQLFDVVGIVNHTARGLLRAAREHGLEALVARAKEVDATGKARAQILALLCDGEVPATSYLRTSYRPLALAEKYNEGLRIGAWSSTTEAAHALGIHQSRIVKANKIASLPGEVKWAATIILAGR
;
A
#
# COMPACT_ATOMS: atom_id res chain seq x y z
N MET A 1 -8.61 32.59 7.45
CA MET A 1 -8.84 32.22 6.03
C MET A 1 -7.48 31.95 5.41
N HIS A 2 -7.10 30.69 5.25
CA HIS A 2 -5.88 30.29 4.54
C HIS A 2 -6.25 29.31 3.42
N PRO A 3 -5.51 29.35 2.30
CA PRO A 3 -6.01 28.95 1.00
C PRO A 3 -5.93 27.43 0.85
N HIS A 4 -7.02 26.84 0.35
CA HIS A 4 -7.03 25.48 -0.17
C HIS A 4 -6.01 25.39 -1.31
N LEU A 5 -4.81 24.91 -0.97
CA LEU A 5 -3.86 24.39 -1.94
C LEU A 5 -4.59 23.32 -2.75
N SER A 6 -4.83 23.62 -4.02
CA SER A 6 -5.32 22.71 -5.04
C SER A 6 -4.37 21.52 -5.10
N GLU A 7 -4.69 20.46 -4.37
CA GLU A 7 -3.92 19.22 -4.44
C GLU A 7 -3.99 18.67 -5.88
N PRO A 8 -2.88 18.15 -6.42
CA PRO A 8 -2.85 17.67 -7.78
C PRO A 8 -3.90 16.58 -7.97
N ILE A 9 -4.73 16.73 -9.02
CA ILE A 9 -5.88 15.87 -9.35
C ILE A 9 -5.51 14.37 -9.27
N HIS A 10 -4.29 14.00 -9.64
CA HIS A 10 -3.75 12.64 -9.54
C HIS A 10 -3.87 12.03 -8.12
N LYS A 11 -3.66 12.79 -7.04
CA LYS A 11 -3.78 12.31 -5.66
C LYS A 11 -5.22 12.01 -5.25
N VAL A 12 -6.20 12.71 -5.82
CA VAL A 12 -7.63 12.50 -5.55
C VAL A 12 -8.12 11.21 -6.21
N VAL A 13 -7.56 10.87 -7.38
CA VAL A 13 -7.95 9.66 -8.12
C VAL A 13 -7.43 8.40 -7.44
N ASP A 14 -6.21 8.43 -6.90
CA ASP A 14 -5.54 7.24 -6.34
C ASP A 14 -5.93 6.89 -4.91
N ASP A 15 -6.49 7.85 -4.17
CA ASP A 15 -7.09 7.63 -2.85
C ASP A 15 -8.59 7.29 -2.99
N PRO A 16 -9.01 6.06 -2.66
CA PRO A 16 -10.40 5.64 -2.78
C PRO A 16 -11.35 6.41 -1.86
N LEU A 17 -10.92 6.89 -0.68
CA LEU A 17 -11.78 7.63 0.24
C LEU A 17 -12.09 9.03 -0.29
N ARG A 18 -11.09 9.67 -0.91
CA ARG A 18 -11.27 10.94 -1.61
C ARG A 18 -12.17 10.79 -2.83
N LEU A 19 -12.01 9.71 -3.59
CA LEU A 19 -12.90 9.43 -4.72
C LEU A 19 -14.36 9.21 -4.29
N ALA A 20 -14.58 8.51 -3.16
CA ALA A 20 -15.92 8.34 -2.60
C ALA A 20 -16.52 9.68 -2.17
N THR A 21 -15.71 10.54 -1.55
CA THR A 21 -16.11 11.89 -1.15
C THR A 21 -16.51 12.74 -2.36
N LEU A 22 -15.70 12.69 -3.43
CA LEU A 22 -16.01 13.35 -4.70
C LEU A 22 -17.34 12.86 -5.28
N TYR A 23 -17.56 11.53 -5.31
CA TYR A 23 -18.81 10.96 -5.77
C TYR A 23 -20.03 11.46 -4.98
N ARG A 24 -19.95 11.43 -3.64
CA ARG A 24 -21.04 11.89 -2.77
C ARG A 24 -21.32 13.38 -2.93
N ALA A 25 -20.29 14.20 -3.14
CA ALA A 25 -20.45 15.65 -3.31
C ALA A 25 -21.20 16.04 -4.58
N GLY A 26 -21.06 15.26 -5.66
CA GLY A 26 -21.79 15.50 -6.93
C GLY A 26 -23.11 14.74 -7.05
N TYR A 27 -23.41 13.81 -6.15
CA TYR A 27 -24.66 13.04 -6.19
C TYR A 27 -25.87 13.95 -5.96
N GLY A 28 -26.88 13.85 -6.82
CA GLY A 28 -28.08 14.70 -6.82
C GLY A 28 -27.88 16.11 -7.38
N LYS A 29 -26.65 16.47 -7.80
CA LYS A 29 -26.33 17.78 -8.41
C LYS A 29 -25.82 17.64 -9.84
N GLN A 30 -24.78 16.82 -10.00
CA GLN A 30 -24.05 16.62 -11.24
C GLN A 30 -24.31 15.23 -11.85
N TRP A 31 -24.73 14.27 -11.03
CA TRP A 31 -25.11 12.91 -11.43
C TRP A 31 -26.10 12.31 -10.44
N ASN A 32 -26.93 11.38 -10.90
CA ASN A 32 -27.90 10.64 -10.07
C ASN A 32 -27.57 9.15 -9.96
N SER A 33 -26.53 8.69 -10.67
CA SER A 33 -26.09 7.31 -10.64
C SER A 33 -24.57 7.20 -10.72
N LEU A 34 -24.02 6.07 -10.27
CA LEU A 34 -22.59 5.76 -10.42
C LEU A 34 -22.15 5.74 -11.90
N ARG A 35 -23.05 5.35 -12.82
CA ARG A 35 -22.76 5.30 -14.26
C ARG A 35 -22.66 6.71 -14.84
N GLU A 36 -23.58 7.60 -14.47
CA GLU A 36 -23.52 9.02 -14.83
C GLU A 36 -22.27 9.67 -14.25
N ALA A 37 -21.94 9.42 -12.97
CA ALA A 37 -20.72 9.94 -12.36
C ALA A 37 -19.47 9.55 -13.15
N ALA A 38 -19.37 8.28 -13.58
CA ALA A 38 -18.24 7.82 -14.40
C ALA A 38 -18.19 8.49 -15.77
N ALA A 39 -19.34 8.66 -16.43
CA ALA A 39 -19.42 9.36 -17.72
C ALA A 39 -19.00 10.83 -17.59
N HIS A 40 -19.50 11.52 -16.56
CA HIS A 40 -19.15 12.91 -16.27
C HIS A 40 -17.65 13.07 -15.96
N LEU A 41 -17.10 12.27 -15.03
CA LEU A 41 -15.68 12.34 -14.68
C LEU A 41 -14.77 12.06 -15.89
N ARG A 42 -15.17 11.13 -16.77
CA ARG A 42 -14.45 10.86 -18.01
C ARG A 42 -14.46 12.05 -18.98
N ALA A 43 -15.57 12.80 -19.06
CA ALA A 43 -15.65 14.02 -19.87
C ALA A 43 -14.67 15.11 -19.39
N PHE A 44 -14.33 15.12 -18.10
CA PHE A 44 -13.29 15.98 -17.52
C PHE A 44 -11.87 15.39 -17.61
N ASN A 45 -11.64 14.43 -18.51
CA ASN A 45 -10.36 13.75 -18.71
C ASN A 45 -9.85 12.99 -17.46
N MET A 46 -10.74 12.64 -16.53
CA MET A 46 -10.42 11.76 -15.40
C MET A 46 -10.75 10.32 -15.81
N ALA A 47 -9.73 9.48 -15.99
CA ALA A 47 -9.89 8.08 -16.42
C ALA A 47 -10.43 7.17 -15.28
N ILE A 48 -11.60 7.52 -14.75
CA ILE A 48 -12.25 6.86 -13.61
C ILE A 48 -13.50 6.13 -14.12
N GLY A 49 -13.45 4.80 -14.12
CA GLY A 49 -14.58 3.98 -14.52
C GLY A 49 -15.59 3.72 -13.38
N PHE A 50 -16.80 3.32 -13.75
CA PHE A 50 -17.88 2.92 -12.84
C PHE A 50 -17.41 1.97 -11.72
N ALA A 51 -16.64 0.94 -12.07
CA ALA A 51 -16.17 -0.04 -11.10
C ALA A 51 -15.29 0.60 -10.01
N ARG A 52 -14.45 1.56 -10.38
CA ARG A 52 -13.56 2.27 -9.44
C ARG A 52 -14.35 3.15 -8.48
N ILE A 53 -15.39 3.84 -8.98
CA ILE A 53 -16.28 4.65 -8.12
C ILE A 53 -17.06 3.76 -7.16
N ARG A 54 -17.63 2.65 -7.67
CA ARG A 54 -18.36 1.69 -6.84
C ARG A 54 -17.47 1.09 -5.74
N GLU A 55 -16.24 0.72 -6.07
CA GLU A 55 -15.24 0.24 -5.10
C GLU A 55 -14.93 1.29 -4.05
N ALA A 56 -14.67 2.54 -4.47
CA ALA A 56 -14.42 3.65 -3.56
C ALA A 56 -15.58 3.89 -2.58
N VAL A 57 -16.81 3.92 -3.08
CA VAL A 57 -18.02 4.09 -2.25
C VAL A 57 -18.15 2.93 -1.26
N ALA A 58 -18.05 1.69 -1.72
CA ALA A 58 -18.16 0.52 -0.84
C ALA A 58 -17.06 0.50 0.23
N VAL A 59 -15.82 0.90 -0.13
CA VAL A 59 -14.74 1.00 0.85
C VAL A 59 -15.04 2.07 1.87
N SER A 60 -15.58 3.22 1.47
CA SER A 60 -15.93 4.33 2.40
C SER A 60 -17.00 3.97 3.43
N GLU A 61 -17.71 2.86 3.25
CA GLU A 61 -18.74 2.37 4.15
C GLU A 61 -18.20 1.38 5.20
N LEU A 62 -16.92 1.00 5.12
CA LEU A 62 -16.31 0.18 6.16
C LEU A 62 -16.19 0.97 7.48
N PRO A 63 -16.16 0.28 8.64
CA PRO A 63 -16.02 0.92 9.93
C PRO A 63 -14.72 1.72 10.06
N ALA A 64 -14.76 2.84 10.79
CA ALA A 64 -13.65 3.77 10.90
C ALA A 64 -12.39 3.14 11.51
N GLU A 65 -12.58 2.17 12.41
CA GLU A 65 -11.52 1.38 13.05
C GLU A 65 -10.60 0.71 12.01
N VAL A 66 -11.16 0.31 10.87
CA VAL A 66 -10.39 -0.32 9.79
C VAL A 66 -9.49 0.70 9.08
N PHE A 67 -9.95 1.95 8.93
CA PHE A 67 -9.17 2.99 8.25
C PHE A 67 -8.09 3.61 9.12
N GLN A 68 -8.32 3.70 10.44
CA GLN A 68 -7.36 4.27 11.39
C GLN A 68 -5.98 3.59 11.31
N LEU A 69 -5.95 2.28 11.03
CA LEU A 69 -4.71 1.53 10.82
C LEU A 69 -3.90 2.02 9.62
N PHE A 70 -4.53 2.72 8.67
CA PHE A 70 -3.90 3.23 7.47
C PHE A 70 -3.65 4.75 7.52
N ASP A 71 -3.94 5.46 8.61
CA ASP A 71 -3.82 6.93 8.67
C ASP A 71 -2.42 7.44 8.27
N VAL A 72 -1.37 6.73 8.70
CA VAL A 72 0.02 7.10 8.41
C VAL A 72 0.44 6.72 6.98
N VAL A 73 -0.02 5.56 6.50
CA VAL A 73 0.45 4.99 5.23
C VAL A 73 -0.46 5.32 4.04
N GLY A 74 -1.68 5.75 4.29
CA GLY A 74 -2.74 5.98 3.31
C GLY A 74 -3.32 4.69 2.72
N ILE A 75 -4.51 4.81 2.13
CA ILE A 75 -5.20 3.74 1.41
C ILE A 75 -5.05 3.96 -0.09
N VAL A 76 -4.80 2.88 -0.83
CA VAL A 76 -4.77 2.86 -2.30
C VAL A 76 -5.75 1.82 -2.82
N ASN A 77 -6.11 1.88 -4.11
CA ASN A 77 -7.09 0.96 -4.72
C ASN A 77 -6.84 -0.53 -4.44
N HIS A 78 -5.59 -0.97 -4.46
CA HIS A 78 -5.24 -2.36 -4.15
C HIS A 78 -5.62 -2.73 -2.71
N THR A 79 -5.30 -1.84 -1.75
CA THR A 79 -5.68 -2.02 -0.34
C THR A 79 -7.19 -2.02 -0.18
N ALA A 80 -7.88 -1.06 -0.81
CA ALA A 80 -9.33 -0.96 -0.84
C ALA A 80 -10.01 -2.28 -1.29
N ARG A 81 -9.54 -2.87 -2.39
CA ARG A 81 -10.04 -4.18 -2.86
C ARG A 81 -9.78 -5.30 -1.87
N GLY A 82 -8.61 -5.31 -1.24
CA GLY A 82 -8.28 -6.27 -0.19
C GLY A 82 -9.24 -6.18 0.99
N LEU A 83 -9.54 -4.96 1.46
CA LEU A 83 -10.47 -4.74 2.57
C LEU A 83 -11.89 -5.19 2.22
N LEU A 84 -12.39 -4.86 1.02
CA LEU A 84 -13.70 -5.34 0.57
C LEU A 84 -13.77 -6.86 0.46
N ARG A 85 -12.67 -7.49 0.04
CA ARG A 85 -12.58 -8.95 -0.01
C ARG A 85 -12.61 -9.55 1.40
N ALA A 86 -11.81 -9.02 2.32
CA ALA A 86 -11.79 -9.46 3.72
C ALA A 86 -13.15 -9.32 4.40
N ALA A 87 -13.83 -8.18 4.19
CA ALA A 87 -15.17 -7.94 4.71
C ALA A 87 -16.20 -8.96 4.19
N ARG A 88 -16.06 -9.42 2.94
CA ARG A 88 -16.93 -10.46 2.36
C ARG A 88 -16.60 -11.86 2.86
N GLU A 89 -15.31 -12.17 3.01
CA GLU A 89 -14.85 -13.50 3.41
C GLU A 89 -15.06 -13.78 4.90
N HIS A 90 -14.89 -12.77 5.76
CA HIS A 90 -14.92 -12.94 7.22
C HIS A 90 -16.04 -12.18 7.92
N GLY A 91 -16.75 -11.30 7.22
CA GLY A 91 -17.72 -10.39 7.82
C GLY A 91 -17.09 -9.14 8.42
N LEU A 92 -17.92 -8.11 8.59
CA LEU A 92 -17.48 -6.81 9.10
C LEU A 92 -17.08 -6.85 10.58
N GLU A 93 -17.80 -7.61 11.40
CA GLU A 93 -17.55 -7.70 12.84
C GLU A 93 -16.17 -8.30 13.14
N ALA A 94 -15.82 -9.40 12.47
CA ALA A 94 -14.49 -10.02 12.60
C ALA A 94 -13.37 -9.13 12.06
N LEU A 95 -13.65 -8.32 11.04
CA LEU A 95 -12.68 -7.35 10.52
C LEU A 95 -12.42 -6.22 11.53
N VAL A 96 -13.47 -5.72 12.21
CA VAL A 96 -13.35 -4.69 13.26
C VAL A 96 -12.65 -5.23 14.50
N ALA A 97 -12.99 -6.44 14.95
CA ALA A 97 -12.33 -7.08 16.09
C ALA A 97 -10.82 -7.16 15.85
N ARG A 98 -10.40 -7.67 14.67
CA ARG A 98 -8.99 -7.70 14.27
C ARG A 98 -8.37 -6.33 14.17
N ALA A 99 -9.08 -5.35 13.62
CA ALA A 99 -8.56 -4.00 13.50
C ALA A 99 -8.20 -3.37 14.86
N LYS A 100 -8.92 -3.73 15.92
CA LYS A 100 -8.64 -3.28 17.30
C LYS A 100 -7.42 -3.95 17.93
N GLU A 101 -7.06 -5.14 17.48
CA GLU A 101 -5.93 -5.92 18.02
C GLU A 101 -4.62 -5.64 17.26
N VAL A 102 -4.69 -5.17 16.01
CA VAL A 102 -3.53 -4.93 15.17
C VAL A 102 -2.80 -3.64 15.56
N ASP A 103 -1.52 -3.77 15.94
CA ASP A 103 -0.60 -2.63 15.98
C ASP A 103 -0.09 -2.32 14.57
N ALA A 104 -0.48 -1.16 14.01
CA ALA A 104 -0.05 -0.70 12.70
C ALA A 104 1.33 -0.01 12.70
N THR A 105 1.94 0.23 13.87
CA THR A 105 3.15 1.03 14.02
C THR A 105 4.32 0.42 13.24
N GLY A 106 4.92 1.22 12.34
CA GLY A 106 6.05 0.79 11.52
C GLY A 106 5.72 -0.25 10.44
N LYS A 107 4.46 -0.60 10.23
CA LYS A 107 4.03 -1.59 9.22
C LYS A 107 3.67 -0.93 7.89
N ALA A 108 3.98 -1.61 6.79
CA ALA A 108 3.57 -1.20 5.46
C ALA A 108 2.10 -1.58 5.18
N ARG A 109 1.45 -0.89 4.22
CA ARG A 109 0.05 -1.16 3.82
C ARG A 109 -0.28 -2.63 3.59
N ALA A 110 0.61 -3.35 2.90
CA ALA A 110 0.42 -4.76 2.59
C ALA A 110 0.47 -5.65 3.83
N GLN A 111 1.27 -5.29 4.83
CA GLN A 111 1.37 -6.01 6.09
C GLN A 111 0.13 -5.78 6.96
N ILE A 112 -0.33 -4.52 7.05
CA ILE A 112 -1.57 -4.18 7.76
C ILE A 112 -2.75 -4.93 7.13
N LEU A 113 -2.83 -4.93 5.79
CA LEU A 113 -3.87 -5.67 5.08
C LEU A 113 -3.79 -7.19 5.32
N ALA A 114 -2.60 -7.78 5.32
CA ALA A 114 -2.46 -9.22 5.58
C ALA A 114 -2.94 -9.60 6.99
N LEU A 115 -2.59 -8.80 8.00
CA LEU A 115 -3.04 -8.99 9.39
C LEU A 115 -4.57 -8.92 9.51
N LEU A 116 -5.22 -8.03 8.75
CA LEU A 116 -6.68 -7.91 8.73
C LEU A 116 -7.38 -9.06 8.01
N CYS A 117 -6.72 -9.73 7.06
CA CYS A 117 -7.29 -10.80 6.26
C CYS A 117 -7.09 -12.21 6.85
N ASP A 118 -6.49 -12.35 8.04
CA ASP A 118 -6.07 -13.66 8.60
C ASP A 118 -5.29 -14.52 7.59
N GLY A 119 -4.62 -13.86 6.65
CA GLY A 119 -3.61 -14.51 5.84
C GLY A 119 -2.36 -14.62 6.68
N GLU A 120 -1.66 -15.75 6.58
CA GLU A 120 -0.22 -15.74 6.84
C GLU A 120 0.33 -14.47 6.20
N VAL A 121 0.98 -13.59 6.99
CA VAL A 121 1.69 -12.44 6.42
C VAL A 121 2.53 -13.07 5.33
N PRO A 122 2.23 -12.84 4.03
CA PRO A 122 2.95 -13.54 3.02
C PRO A 122 4.36 -13.10 3.26
N ALA A 123 5.28 -14.04 3.52
CA ALA A 123 6.70 -13.72 3.55
C ALA A 123 7.07 -12.92 2.28
N THR A 124 6.27 -13.05 1.22
CA THR A 124 6.33 -12.35 -0.05
C THR A 124 5.67 -10.94 -0.11
N SER A 125 5.09 -10.38 0.95
CA SER A 125 4.51 -9.01 0.90
C SER A 125 5.57 -7.89 0.86
N TYR A 126 6.86 -8.22 1.01
CA TYR A 126 7.99 -7.35 0.64
C TYR A 126 8.07 -7.03 -0.87
N LEU A 127 7.17 -7.55 -1.70
CA LEU A 127 7.24 -7.42 -3.16
C LEU A 127 6.70 -6.12 -3.75
N ARG A 128 6.17 -5.17 -2.97
CA ARG A 128 5.77 -3.84 -3.50
C ARG A 128 6.18 -2.63 -2.67
N THR A 129 6.99 -2.81 -1.65
CA THR A 129 7.74 -1.69 -1.06
C THR A 129 8.97 -1.51 -1.93
N SER A 130 9.15 -0.31 -2.48
CA SER A 130 10.36 0.12 -3.23
C SER A 130 11.57 -0.69 -2.77
N TYR A 131 12.12 -1.55 -3.65
CA TYR A 131 13.34 -2.28 -3.35
C TYR A 131 14.41 -1.24 -3.01
N ARG A 132 14.75 -1.10 -1.72
CA ARG A 132 15.82 -0.22 -1.22
C ARG A 132 17.03 -1.10 -0.90
N PRO A 133 17.85 -1.46 -1.90
CA PRO A 133 18.94 -2.40 -1.73
C PRO A 133 19.93 -1.99 -0.63
N LEU A 134 20.16 -0.70 -0.41
CA LEU A 134 21.07 -0.23 0.65
C LEU A 134 20.54 -0.54 2.05
N ALA A 135 19.27 -0.22 2.33
CA ALA A 135 18.65 -0.54 3.62
C ALA A 135 18.58 -2.05 3.88
N LEU A 136 18.43 -2.85 2.82
CA LEU A 136 18.47 -4.30 2.93
C LEU A 136 19.88 -4.82 3.27
N ALA A 137 20.92 -4.26 2.66
CA ALA A 137 22.31 -4.60 2.96
C ALA A 137 22.70 -4.21 4.40
N GLU A 138 22.29 -3.01 4.84
CA GLU A 138 22.49 -2.55 6.23
C GLU A 138 21.83 -3.49 7.22
N LYS A 139 20.56 -3.84 7.00
CA LYS A 139 19.84 -4.77 7.87
C LYS A 139 20.53 -6.14 7.91
N TYR A 140 20.95 -6.66 6.76
CA TYR A 140 21.70 -7.92 6.66
C TYR A 140 23.00 -7.90 7.46
N ASN A 141 23.82 -6.85 7.29
CA ASN A 141 25.10 -6.71 7.98
C ASN A 141 24.92 -6.52 9.50
N GLU A 142 23.90 -5.78 9.90
CA GLU A 142 23.56 -5.61 11.31
C GLU A 142 23.16 -6.94 11.95
N GLY A 143 22.35 -7.76 11.27
CA GLY A 143 21.99 -9.09 11.77
C GLY A 143 23.16 -10.07 11.84
N LEU A 144 24.16 -9.97 10.95
CA LEU A 144 25.41 -10.70 11.09
C LEU A 144 26.20 -10.23 12.33
N ARG A 145 26.21 -8.92 12.59
CA ARG A 145 26.94 -8.31 13.72
C ARG A 145 26.36 -8.71 15.08
N ILE A 146 25.03 -8.79 15.18
CA ILE A 146 24.33 -9.16 16.42
C ILE A 146 24.07 -10.67 16.53
N GLY A 147 24.50 -11.46 15.54
CA GLY A 147 24.31 -12.92 15.52
C GLY A 147 22.87 -13.38 15.29
N ALA A 148 22.00 -12.52 14.77
CA ALA A 148 20.61 -12.86 14.42
C ALA A 148 20.53 -13.87 13.25
N TRP A 149 21.58 -13.92 12.45
CA TRP A 149 21.81 -14.96 11.45
C TRP A 149 23.31 -15.13 11.23
N SER A 150 23.70 -16.33 10.83
CA SER A 150 25.08 -16.71 10.51
C SER A 150 25.32 -16.84 9.00
N SER A 151 24.24 -16.86 8.20
CA SER A 151 24.34 -17.06 6.75
C SER A 151 23.29 -16.27 5.97
N THR A 152 23.56 -16.06 4.68
CA THR A 152 22.61 -15.44 3.73
C THR A 152 21.30 -16.20 3.63
N THR A 153 21.33 -17.53 3.73
CA THR A 153 20.14 -18.40 3.64
C THR A 153 19.27 -18.26 4.88
N GLU A 154 19.89 -18.21 6.05
CA GLU A 154 19.20 -17.99 7.32
C GLU A 154 18.62 -16.58 7.39
N ALA A 155 19.36 -15.56 6.94
CA ALA A 155 18.87 -14.20 6.81
C ALA A 155 17.72 -14.11 5.80
N ALA A 156 17.82 -14.79 4.66
CA ALA A 156 16.77 -14.85 3.64
C ALA A 156 15.48 -15.45 4.19
N HIS A 157 15.59 -16.52 4.98
CA HIS A 157 14.47 -17.16 5.64
C HIS A 157 13.86 -16.24 6.72
N ALA A 158 14.68 -15.68 7.61
CA ALA A 158 14.24 -14.77 8.68
C ALA A 158 13.61 -13.48 8.15
N LEU A 159 14.13 -12.96 7.03
CA LEU A 159 13.63 -11.74 6.39
C LEU A 159 12.52 -12.01 5.38
N GLY A 160 12.19 -13.28 5.08
CA GLY A 160 11.17 -13.66 4.10
C GLY A 160 11.48 -13.23 2.66
N ILE A 161 12.76 -13.10 2.31
CA ILE A 161 13.19 -12.62 0.98
C ILE A 161 14.08 -13.63 0.29
N HIS A 162 14.03 -13.68 -1.03
CA HIS A 162 14.89 -14.59 -1.79
C HIS A 162 16.37 -14.22 -1.61
N GLN A 163 17.24 -15.22 -1.38
CA GLN A 163 18.69 -15.05 -1.17
C GLN A 163 19.37 -14.13 -2.19
N SER A 164 18.96 -14.23 -3.47
CA SER A 164 19.53 -13.42 -4.55
C SER A 164 19.33 -11.91 -4.34
N ARG A 165 18.32 -11.49 -3.57
CA ARG A 165 18.07 -10.08 -3.26
C ARG A 165 19.05 -9.53 -2.22
N ILE A 166 19.44 -10.34 -1.25
CA ILE A 166 20.45 -10.00 -0.23
C ILE A 166 21.83 -9.93 -0.90
N VAL A 167 22.17 -10.93 -1.70
CA VAL A 167 23.43 -10.94 -2.48
C VAL A 167 23.53 -9.70 -3.38
N LYS A 168 22.44 -9.36 -4.08
CA LYS A 168 22.38 -8.18 -4.94
C LYS A 168 22.47 -6.87 -4.15
N ALA A 169 21.80 -6.78 -3.00
CA ALA A 169 21.86 -5.63 -2.11
C ALA A 169 23.28 -5.38 -1.59
N ASN A 170 23.95 -6.42 -1.09
CA ASN A 170 25.34 -6.33 -0.62
C ASN A 170 26.30 -5.95 -1.73
N LYS A 171 26.11 -6.49 -2.94
CA LYS A 171 26.92 -6.15 -4.12
C LYS A 171 26.78 -4.68 -4.51
N ILE A 172 25.60 -4.07 -4.29
CA ILE A 172 25.38 -2.63 -4.51
C ILE A 172 26.02 -1.81 -3.38
N ALA A 173 25.91 -2.26 -2.14
CA ALA A 173 26.50 -1.59 -0.98
C ALA A 173 28.04 -1.55 -1.05
N SER A 174 28.66 -2.58 -1.65
CA SER A 174 30.11 -2.68 -1.88
C SER A 174 30.63 -1.86 -3.08
N LEU A 175 29.77 -1.19 -3.85
CA LEU A 175 30.22 -0.30 -4.92
C LEU A 175 30.80 1.01 -4.34
N PRO A 176 31.76 1.66 -5.03
CA PRO A 176 32.18 3.03 -4.72
C PRO A 176 30.99 4.00 -4.73
N GLY A 177 31.03 5.02 -3.86
CA GLY A 177 29.91 5.94 -3.63
C GLY A 177 29.39 6.61 -4.89
N GLU A 178 30.27 6.83 -5.88
CA GLU A 178 29.97 7.47 -7.15
C GLU A 178 29.07 6.64 -8.08
N VAL A 179 28.87 5.34 -7.83
CA VAL A 179 28.09 4.44 -8.71
C VAL A 179 26.77 3.96 -8.07
N LYS A 180 26.58 4.21 -6.76
CA LYS A 180 25.40 3.73 -6.00
C LYS A 180 24.07 4.32 -6.49
N TRP A 181 24.08 5.56 -7.00
CA TRP A 181 22.87 6.23 -7.49
C TRP A 181 22.40 5.70 -8.85
N ALA A 182 23.32 5.37 -9.77
CA ALA A 182 22.99 4.86 -11.10
C ALA A 182 22.35 3.45 -11.08
N ALA A 183 22.83 2.57 -10.20
CA ALA A 183 22.28 1.21 -10.04
C ALA A 183 20.84 1.19 -9.46
N THR A 184 20.48 2.23 -8.69
CA THR A 184 19.15 2.38 -8.09
C THR A 184 18.10 2.77 -9.14
N ILE A 185 18.51 3.50 -10.20
CA ILE A 185 17.63 3.98 -11.28
C ILE A 185 17.36 2.88 -12.33
N ILE A 186 18.37 2.09 -12.71
CA ILE A 186 18.25 1.08 -13.78
C ILE A 186 17.34 -0.10 -13.38
N LEU A 187 17.13 -0.34 -12.09
CA LEU A 187 16.35 -1.49 -11.58
C LEU A 187 14.93 -1.14 -11.10
N ALA A 188 14.55 0.13 -11.10
CA ALA A 188 13.18 0.57 -10.85
C ALA A 188 12.30 0.60 -12.12
N GLY A 189 12.90 0.32 -13.29
CA GLY A 189 12.28 0.45 -14.61
C GLY A 189 12.16 -0.84 -15.45
N ARG A 190 12.12 -2.03 -14.83
CA ARG A 190 11.74 -3.27 -15.52
C ARG A 190 10.80 -4.12 -14.69
#